data_AF-A0A1G2V9W8-F1
#
_entry.id   AF-A0A1G2V9W8-F1
#
_cell.length_a   1.000
_cell.length_b   1.000
_cell.length_c   1.000
_cell.angle_alpha   90.00
_cell.angle_beta   90.00
_cell.angle_gamma   90.00
#
_symmetry.space_group_name_H-M   'P 1'
#
loop_
_entity.id
_entity.type
_entity.pdbx_description
1 polymer ?
#
loop_
_entity_poly.entity_id
_entity_poly.type
_entity_poly.pdbx_seq_one_letter_code
_entity_poly.pdbx_strand_id
1 'polypeptide(L)'
;MTAFKNLNIEPNTEWNTVINILLWTIGALVSFWVTFAAYQIVIADEKLSLFRALRSISRKQYFLGLWIVVLVNAVFLGAFALFIIPAVVLWVALLFPLVVFFAENRKGLDALARSGQLVKGYWWQIIGRTILFGIISWILPLALLFGLTFGFAFYGTTNLLLSTLILTIGPQIIFVLYASYIAGPLGLTWFYILYRELAQKLPAQDYLPSAQKRNIYLLLAVLGGTATVLLMGYALFFAPPPTLEQEGIDPGTFINDKPVATMDEMGIVDIGETPQTRDLKRESDLKSLQLALELYHSRYGNYPVALQLTRSTSEFISALGLLRIDGTIGAIPLDPKSDEDWYYGYESDGQQYRLTARLEEPYDRSVQCDPAVVDICIFAVASAFGISEPAVIPE
;
A
#
# COMPACT_ATOMS: atom_id res chain seq x y z
N MET A 1 2.04 -39.57 21.23
CA MET A 1 2.52 -38.90 20.00
C MET A 1 1.41 -38.16 19.23
N THR A 2 0.17 -38.21 19.71
CA THR A 2 -1.01 -37.56 19.08
C THR A 2 -1.34 -36.17 19.63
N ALA A 3 -0.72 -35.76 20.74
CA ALA A 3 -1.03 -34.48 21.42
C ALA A 3 -0.34 -33.24 20.81
N PHE A 4 0.60 -33.40 19.87
CA PHE A 4 1.29 -32.28 19.21
C PHE A 4 0.73 -31.92 17.83
N LYS A 5 -0.27 -32.66 17.31
CA LYS A 5 -0.79 -32.46 15.95
C LYS A 5 -1.86 -31.37 15.82
N ASN A 6 -2.34 -30.82 16.95
CA ASN A 6 -3.44 -29.84 16.98
C ASN A 6 -3.01 -28.44 17.45
N LEU A 7 -1.71 -28.18 17.57
CA LEU A 7 -1.22 -26.81 17.70
C LEU A 7 -1.14 -26.22 16.28
N ASN A 8 -2.29 -25.83 15.73
CA ASN A 8 -2.37 -24.89 14.61
C ASN A 8 -1.88 -23.53 15.13
N ILE A 9 -0.55 -23.41 15.24
CA ILE A 9 0.09 -22.11 15.42
C ILE A 9 -0.01 -21.48 14.04
N GLU A 10 -1.09 -20.73 13.80
CA GLU A 10 -1.10 -19.81 12.67
C GLU A 10 0.14 -18.94 12.80
N PRO A 11 0.97 -18.82 11.76
CA PRO A 11 2.17 -18.00 11.81
C PRO A 11 1.73 -16.58 12.12
N ASN A 12 1.84 -16.20 13.39
CA ASN A 12 1.41 -14.91 13.91
C ASN A 12 1.98 -13.80 13.02
N THR A 13 1.09 -12.96 12.53
CA THR A 13 1.41 -11.81 11.67
C THR A 13 2.52 -10.93 12.28
N GLU A 14 2.64 -10.93 13.61
CA GLU A 14 3.68 -10.24 14.37
C GLU A 14 5.11 -10.73 14.08
N TRP A 15 5.39 -12.05 14.07
CA TRP A 15 6.76 -12.55 13.82
C TRP A 15 7.22 -12.22 12.40
N ASN A 16 6.31 -12.27 11.42
CA ASN A 16 6.61 -11.88 10.04
C ASN A 16 7.00 -10.41 9.94
N THR A 17 6.31 -9.51 10.64
CA THR A 17 6.68 -8.09 10.68
C THR A 17 8.07 -7.89 11.28
N VAL A 18 8.39 -8.54 12.40
CA VAL A 18 9.71 -8.44 13.03
C VAL A 18 10.82 -8.97 12.11
N ILE A 19 10.62 -10.13 11.49
CA ILE A 19 11.58 -10.73 10.54
C ILE A 19 11.79 -9.78 9.35
N ASN A 20 10.73 -9.21 8.79
CA ASN A 20 10.83 -8.28 7.69
C ASN A 20 11.64 -7.04 8.06
N ILE A 21 11.39 -6.43 9.23
CA ILE A 21 12.16 -5.28 9.72
C ILE A 21 13.65 -5.63 9.84
N LEU A 22 13.97 -6.81 10.39
CA LEU A 22 15.35 -7.27 10.51
C LEU A 22 16.02 -7.48 9.14
N LEU A 23 15.34 -8.13 8.21
CA LEU A 23 15.85 -8.36 6.85
C LEU A 23 16.09 -7.05 6.10
N TRP A 24 15.16 -6.09 6.18
CA TRP A 24 15.33 -4.76 5.60
C TRP A 24 16.51 -4.01 6.23
N THR A 25 16.67 -4.10 7.55
CA THR A 25 17.78 -3.45 8.27
C THR A 25 19.13 -4.04 7.84
N ILE A 26 19.24 -5.37 7.79
CA ILE A 26 20.45 -6.06 7.32
C ILE A 26 20.74 -5.70 5.87
N GLY A 27 19.72 -5.74 5.00
CA GLY A 27 19.83 -5.37 3.59
C GLY A 27 20.33 -3.93 3.41
N ALA A 28 19.83 -2.98 4.20
CA ALA A 28 20.28 -1.60 4.18
C ALA A 28 21.76 -1.47 4.60
N LEU A 29 22.18 -2.14 5.68
CA LEU A 29 23.58 -2.13 6.13
C LEU A 29 24.53 -2.70 5.08
N VAL A 30 24.15 -3.83 4.45
CA VAL A 30 24.92 -4.43 3.35
C VAL A 30 24.97 -3.50 2.15
N SER A 31 23.85 -2.85 1.81
CA SER A 31 23.79 -1.89 0.70
C SER A 31 24.76 -0.72 0.91
N PHE A 32 24.78 -0.11 2.10
CA PHE A 32 25.77 0.92 2.43
C PHE A 32 27.21 0.45 2.28
N TRP A 33 27.50 -0.80 2.66
CA TRP A 33 28.85 -1.35 2.54
C TRP A 33 29.27 -1.48 1.08
N VAL A 34 28.37 -1.97 0.22
CA VAL A 34 28.59 -2.06 -1.23
C VAL A 34 28.74 -0.68 -1.86
N THR A 35 27.91 0.29 -1.49
CA THR A 35 28.02 1.68 -1.98
C THR A 35 29.35 2.32 -1.60
N PHE A 36 29.82 2.13 -0.37
CA PHE A 36 31.14 2.62 0.05
C PHE A 36 32.27 1.95 -0.72
N ALA A 37 32.13 0.68 -1.09
CA ALA A 37 33.11 -0.02 -1.91
C ALA A 37 33.12 0.52 -3.34
N ALA A 38 31.94 0.83 -3.88
CA ALA A 38 31.81 1.47 -5.18
C ALA A 38 32.48 2.86 -5.19
N TYR A 39 32.32 3.67 -4.14
CA TYR A 39 33.05 4.94 -4.02
C TYR A 39 34.57 4.72 -4.02
N GLN A 40 35.09 3.75 -3.26
CA GLN A 40 36.51 3.42 -3.24
C GLN A 40 37.03 3.00 -4.63
N ILE A 41 36.25 2.20 -5.39
CA ILE A 41 36.62 1.79 -6.75
C ILE A 41 36.67 2.99 -7.69
N VAL A 42 35.68 3.88 -7.61
CA VAL A 42 35.60 5.05 -8.50
C VAL A 42 36.64 6.10 -8.17
N ILE A 43 37.03 6.22 -6.91
CA ILE A 43 38.07 7.15 -6.45
C ILE A 43 39.47 6.60 -6.68
N ALA A 44 39.66 5.29 -6.59
CA ALA A 44 40.94 4.67 -6.88
C ALA A 44 41.20 4.72 -8.40
N ASP A 45 42.28 5.38 -8.81
CA ASP A 45 42.73 5.39 -10.21
C ASP A 45 43.21 4.00 -10.70
N GLU A 46 43.33 3.02 -9.79
CA GLU A 46 43.69 1.64 -10.10
C GLU A 46 42.48 0.75 -10.34
N LYS A 47 42.65 -0.27 -11.19
CA LYS A 47 41.65 -1.33 -11.43
C LYS A 47 41.48 -2.21 -10.19
N LEU A 48 40.78 -1.71 -9.17
CA LEU A 48 40.41 -2.47 -7.99
C LEU A 48 39.27 -3.45 -8.33
N SER A 49 39.48 -4.73 -8.04
CA SER A 49 38.41 -5.73 -8.04
C SER A 49 37.39 -5.41 -6.94
N LEU A 50 36.09 -5.64 -7.21
CA LEU A 50 34.99 -5.44 -6.25
C LEU A 50 35.25 -6.13 -4.89
N PHE A 51 35.73 -7.38 -4.91
CA PHE A 51 36.03 -8.11 -3.69
C PHE A 51 37.16 -7.48 -2.88
N ARG A 52 38.17 -6.91 -3.55
CA ARG A 52 39.25 -6.18 -2.88
C ARG A 52 38.75 -4.88 -2.28
N ALA A 53 37.87 -4.16 -2.98
CA ALA A 53 37.27 -2.93 -2.48
C ALA A 53 36.33 -3.17 -1.28
N LEU A 54 35.52 -4.22 -1.32
CA LEU A 54 34.68 -4.60 -0.17
C LEU A 54 35.53 -4.92 1.06
N ARG A 55 36.63 -5.67 0.87
CA ARG A 55 37.55 -6.04 1.95
C ARG A 55 38.44 -4.88 2.41
N SER A 56 38.71 -3.89 1.57
CA SER A 56 39.55 -2.74 1.92
C SER A 56 38.85 -1.76 2.87
N ILE A 57 37.52 -1.77 2.91
CA ILE A 57 36.76 -0.95 3.86
C ILE A 57 36.99 -1.47 5.27
N SER A 58 37.77 -0.71 6.03
CA SER A 58 37.92 -0.97 7.46
C SER A 58 36.59 -0.74 8.18
N ARG A 59 36.34 -1.49 9.26
CA ARG A 59 35.18 -1.28 10.15
C ARG A 59 35.05 0.19 10.57
N LYS A 60 36.18 0.85 10.86
CA LYS A 60 36.24 2.27 11.21
C LYS A 60 35.76 3.17 10.07
N GLN A 61 36.18 2.93 8.83
CA GLN A 61 35.70 3.71 7.67
C GLN A 61 34.21 3.51 7.42
N TYR A 62 33.71 2.28 7.58
CA TYR A 62 32.29 1.98 7.43
C TYR A 62 31.44 2.77 8.43
N PHE A 63 31.75 2.70 9.73
CA PHE A 63 30.99 3.45 10.75
C PHE A 63 31.15 4.96 10.62
N LEU A 64 32.32 5.46 10.22
CA LEU A 64 32.52 6.89 9.95
C LEU A 64 31.71 7.35 8.72
N GLY A 65 31.64 6.54 7.67
CA GLY A 65 30.81 6.81 6.49
C GLY A 65 29.32 6.83 6.84
N LEU A 66 28.84 5.83 7.60
CA LEU A 66 27.46 5.81 8.11
C LEU A 66 27.17 7.04 8.97
N TRP A 67 28.09 7.43 9.84
CA TRP A 67 27.93 8.62 10.65
C TRP A 67 27.81 9.90 9.81
N ILE A 68 28.55 10.00 8.71
CA ILE A 68 28.40 11.12 7.76
C ILE A 68 27.02 11.09 7.09
N VAL A 69 26.51 9.92 6.69
CA VAL A 69 25.16 9.80 6.12
C VAL A 69 24.10 10.23 7.14
N VAL A 70 24.21 9.79 8.40
CA VAL A 70 23.32 10.21 9.49
C VAL A 70 23.38 11.73 9.69
N LEU A 71 24.58 12.31 9.74
CA LEU A 71 24.76 13.76 9.85
C LEU A 71 24.12 14.51 8.68
N VAL A 72 24.36 14.10 7.43
CA VAL A 72 23.78 14.76 6.25
C VAL A 72 22.25 14.76 6.31
N ASN A 73 21.65 13.61 6.64
CA ASN A 73 20.19 13.50 6.78
C ASN A 73 19.67 14.36 7.95
N ALA A 74 20.35 14.38 9.09
CA ALA A 74 19.97 15.21 10.23
C ALA A 74 20.02 16.71 9.88
N VAL A 75 21.10 17.18 9.24
CA VAL A 75 21.22 18.59 8.81
C VAL A 75 20.15 18.92 7.77
N PHE A 76 19.87 18.02 6.82
CA PHE A 76 18.83 18.20 5.82
C PHE A 76 17.43 18.29 6.43
N LEU A 77 17.08 17.39 7.35
CA LEU A 77 15.81 17.42 8.09
C LEU A 77 15.68 18.69 8.93
N GLY A 78 16.77 19.15 9.56
CA GLY A 78 16.77 20.41 10.30
C GLY A 78 16.56 21.63 9.41
N ALA A 79 17.12 21.64 8.19
CA ALA A 79 16.85 22.68 7.22
C ALA A 79 15.40 22.64 6.73
N PHE A 80 14.85 21.44 6.50
CA PHE A 80 13.45 21.24 6.09
C PHE A 80 12.46 21.67 7.16
N ALA A 81 12.77 21.40 8.44
CA ALA A 81 11.98 21.85 9.59
C ALA A 81 11.90 23.37 9.69
N LEU A 82 12.90 24.10 9.18
CA LEU A 82 12.84 25.56 9.06
C LEU A 82 11.99 25.94 7.86
N PHE A 83 12.42 25.60 6.63
CA PHE A 83 11.71 25.93 5.38
C PHE A 83 12.18 25.05 4.20
N ILE A 84 11.35 24.94 3.15
CA ILE A 84 11.66 24.18 1.93
C ILE A 84 12.85 24.77 1.15
N ILE A 85 12.88 26.10 0.96
CA ILE A 85 13.92 26.76 0.15
C ILE A 85 15.33 26.54 0.73
N PRO A 86 15.59 26.80 2.04
CA PRO A 86 16.86 26.45 2.69
C PRO A 86 17.23 24.98 2.57
N ALA A 87 16.26 24.06 2.65
CA ALA A 87 16.51 22.63 2.51
C ALA A 87 17.04 22.28 1.11
N VAL A 88 16.48 22.86 0.05
CA VAL A 88 16.97 22.68 -1.33
C VAL A 88 18.38 23.23 -1.50
N VAL A 89 18.65 24.44 -1.01
CA VAL A 89 19.99 25.05 -1.07
C VAL A 89 21.03 24.17 -0.37
N LEU A 90 20.68 23.66 0.81
CA LEU A 90 21.55 22.82 1.62
C LEU A 90 21.74 21.43 1.02
N TRP A 91 20.70 20.82 0.43
CA TRP A 91 20.81 19.53 -0.27
C TRP A 91 21.91 19.57 -1.35
N VAL A 92 21.93 20.64 -2.14
CA VAL A 92 22.96 20.85 -3.17
C VAL A 92 24.34 21.07 -2.54
N ALA A 93 24.42 21.85 -1.46
CA ALA A 93 25.66 22.06 -0.71
C ALA A 93 26.23 20.76 -0.11
N LEU A 94 25.37 19.79 0.17
CA LEU A 94 25.70 18.51 0.81
C LEU A 94 25.67 17.32 -0.18
N LEU A 95 25.88 17.54 -1.48
CA LEU A 95 25.96 16.46 -2.47
C LEU A 95 27.25 15.62 -2.36
N PHE A 96 28.37 16.21 -1.92
CA PHE A 96 29.69 15.56 -1.92
C PHE A 96 30.29 15.13 -0.56
N PRO A 97 29.64 15.15 0.62
CA PRO A 97 30.30 14.80 1.88
C PRO A 97 30.92 13.40 1.89
N LEU A 98 30.26 12.43 1.25
CA LEU A 98 30.74 11.05 1.21
C LEU A 98 31.94 10.89 0.28
N VAL A 99 31.93 11.58 -0.88
CA VAL A 99 33.08 11.60 -1.80
C VAL A 99 34.27 12.29 -1.16
N VAL A 100 34.04 13.44 -0.50
CA VAL A 100 35.07 14.16 0.27
C VAL A 100 35.68 13.29 1.38
N PHE A 101 34.86 12.49 2.06
CA PHE A 101 35.36 11.56 3.07
C PHE A 101 36.31 10.51 2.50
N PHE A 102 35.96 9.90 1.37
CA PHE A 102 36.81 8.88 0.75
C PHE A 102 38.01 9.46 0.00
N ALA A 103 37.85 10.58 -0.69
CA ALA A 103 38.89 11.19 -1.52
C ALA A 103 39.85 12.09 -0.73
N GLU A 104 39.35 12.85 0.27
CA GLU A 104 40.17 13.78 1.06
C GLU A 104 40.41 13.32 2.51
N ASN A 105 39.87 12.17 2.92
CA ASN A 105 39.97 11.63 4.29
C ASN A 105 39.46 12.59 5.39
N ARG A 106 38.55 13.51 5.03
CA ARG A 106 37.90 14.45 5.97
C ARG A 106 36.71 13.75 6.62
N LYS A 107 36.48 13.98 7.91
CA LYS A 107 35.49 13.21 8.71
C LYS A 107 34.41 14.11 9.30
N GLY A 108 33.23 13.54 9.55
CA GLY A 108 32.14 14.21 10.26
C GLY A 108 31.78 15.57 9.64
N LEU A 109 31.64 16.61 10.48
CA LEU A 109 31.25 17.95 10.04
C LEU A 109 32.26 18.62 9.10
N ASP A 110 33.55 18.25 9.16
CA ASP A 110 34.55 18.83 8.26
C ASP A 110 34.31 18.39 6.81
N ALA A 111 33.84 17.15 6.61
CA ALA A 111 33.46 16.64 5.29
C ALA A 111 32.24 17.39 4.71
N LEU A 112 31.22 17.64 5.54
CA LEU A 112 30.03 18.41 5.16
C LEU A 112 30.41 19.86 4.81
N ALA A 113 31.24 20.48 5.64
CA ALA A 113 31.64 21.86 5.43
C ALA A 113 32.51 22.03 4.18
N ARG A 114 33.39 21.07 3.90
CA ARG A 114 34.17 21.01 2.66
C ARG A 114 33.27 20.83 1.44
N SER A 115 32.27 19.93 1.49
CA SER A 115 31.28 19.78 0.42
C SER A 115 30.57 21.11 0.10
N GLY A 116 30.09 21.82 1.13
CA GLY A 116 29.43 23.11 0.93
C GLY A 116 30.34 24.19 0.36
N GLN A 117 31.65 24.12 0.63
CA GLN A 117 32.63 25.01 0.02
C GLN A 117 32.85 24.72 -1.47
N LEU A 118 32.94 23.44 -1.86
CA LEU A 118 33.12 23.03 -3.26
C LEU A 118 31.96 23.51 -4.15
N VAL A 119 30.74 23.53 -3.60
CA VAL A 119 29.52 23.98 -4.28
C VAL A 119 29.44 25.51 -4.37
N LYS A 120 30.14 26.23 -3.48
CA LYS A 120 30.03 27.70 -3.39
C LYS A 120 30.57 28.34 -4.67
N GLY A 121 29.72 29.14 -5.33
CA GLY A 121 30.05 29.80 -6.60
C GLY A 121 29.70 28.98 -7.85
N TYR A 122 29.43 27.68 -7.70
CA TYR A 122 29.04 26.79 -8.80
C TYR A 122 27.64 26.18 -8.63
N TRP A 123 26.87 26.66 -7.65
CA TRP A 123 25.58 26.10 -7.23
C TRP A 123 24.59 25.88 -8.39
N TRP A 124 24.37 26.90 -9.23
CA TRP A 124 23.45 26.79 -10.38
C TRP A 124 23.92 25.80 -11.44
N GLN A 125 25.23 25.70 -11.67
CA GLN A 125 25.81 24.76 -12.63
C GLN A 125 25.63 23.32 -12.15
N ILE A 126 25.82 23.09 -10.85
CA ILE A 126 25.63 21.79 -10.20
C ILE A 126 24.16 21.39 -10.28
N ILE A 127 23.23 22.28 -9.93
CA ILE A 127 21.79 22.01 -10.02
C ILE A 127 21.38 21.65 -11.44
N GLY A 128 21.74 22.48 -12.42
CA GLY A 128 21.34 22.24 -13.81
C GLY A 128 21.80 20.87 -14.31
N ARG A 129 23.05 20.50 -14.01
CA ARG A 129 23.60 19.18 -14.35
C ARG A 129 22.92 18.04 -13.58
N THR A 130 22.62 18.24 -12.29
CA THR A 130 21.95 17.24 -11.45
C THR A 130 20.52 16.98 -11.92
N ILE A 131 19.77 18.04 -12.22
CA ILE A 131 18.40 17.95 -12.76
C ILE A 131 18.42 17.27 -14.12
N LEU A 132 19.33 17.65 -15.02
CA LEU A 132 19.44 17.02 -16.34
C LEU A 132 19.74 15.52 -16.22
N PHE A 133 20.72 15.14 -15.39
CA PHE A 133 21.01 13.73 -15.12
C PHE A 133 19.80 13.01 -14.53
N GLY A 134 19.10 13.63 -13.58
CA GLY A 134 17.87 13.11 -13.00
C GLY A 134 16.80 12.85 -14.06
N ILE A 135 16.51 13.83 -14.93
CA ILE A 135 15.51 13.69 -16.00
C ILE A 135 15.88 12.53 -16.93
N ILE A 136 17.13 12.45 -17.39
CA ILE A 136 17.60 11.36 -18.26
C ILE A 136 17.46 10.01 -17.55
N SER A 137 17.84 9.95 -16.26
CA SER A 137 17.75 8.74 -15.45
C SER A 137 16.30 8.33 -15.16
N TRP A 138 15.35 9.26 -15.15
CA TRP A 138 13.93 8.96 -14.91
C TRP A 138 13.16 8.59 -16.18
N ILE A 139 13.48 9.22 -17.32
CA ILE A 139 12.79 8.94 -18.59
C ILE A 139 13.05 7.51 -19.07
N LEU A 140 14.28 7.00 -18.89
CA LEU A 140 14.66 5.68 -19.39
C LEU A 140 13.81 4.53 -18.80
N PRO A 141 13.66 4.38 -17.47
CA PRO A 141 12.80 3.34 -16.91
C PRO A 141 11.32 3.60 -17.25
N LEU A 142 10.86 4.86 -17.29
CA LEU A 142 9.49 5.18 -17.68
C LEU A 142 9.17 4.72 -19.10
N ALA A 143 10.10 4.89 -20.05
CA ALA A 143 9.94 4.40 -21.42
C ALA A 143 9.86 2.86 -21.48
N LEU A 144 10.67 2.16 -20.68
CA LEU A 144 10.62 0.69 -20.57
C LEU A 144 9.30 0.21 -19.97
N LEU A 145 8.83 0.88 -18.90
CA LEU A 145 7.55 0.58 -18.26
C LEU A 145 6.39 0.83 -19.21
N PHE A 146 6.37 1.97 -19.88
CA PHE A 146 5.35 2.32 -20.87
C PHE A 146 5.29 1.28 -21.98
N GLY A 147 6.44 0.87 -22.52
CA GLY A 147 6.52 -0.17 -23.54
C GLY A 147 5.97 -1.52 -23.07
N LEU A 148 6.28 -1.92 -21.83
CA LEU A 148 5.77 -3.16 -21.24
C LEU A 148 4.25 -3.11 -21.03
N THR A 149 3.74 -2.03 -20.42
CA THR A 149 2.30 -1.89 -20.17
C THR A 149 1.51 -1.77 -21.46
N PHE A 150 2.04 -1.04 -22.44
CA PHE A 150 1.41 -0.87 -23.75
C PHE A 150 1.41 -2.20 -24.52
N GLY A 151 2.54 -2.90 -24.59
CA GLY A 151 2.63 -4.21 -25.23
C GLY A 151 1.66 -5.22 -24.61
N PHE A 152 1.54 -5.22 -23.29
CA PHE A 152 0.62 -6.11 -22.59
C PHE A 152 -0.86 -5.78 -22.86
N ALA A 153 -1.23 -4.50 -22.85
CA ALA A 153 -2.58 -4.06 -23.19
C ALA A 153 -2.99 -4.46 -24.61
N PHE A 154 -2.05 -4.43 -25.56
CA PHE A 154 -2.29 -4.83 -26.95
C PHE A 154 -2.34 -6.35 -27.16
N TYR A 155 -1.55 -7.13 -26.41
CA TYR A 155 -1.54 -8.59 -26.54
C TYR A 155 -2.77 -9.28 -25.93
N GLY A 156 -3.56 -8.58 -25.09
CA GLY A 156 -4.87 -9.03 -24.63
C GLY A 156 -4.85 -10.42 -23.98
N THR A 157 -4.29 -10.54 -22.76
CA THR A 157 -4.33 -11.82 -22.05
C THR A 157 -5.64 -11.97 -21.29
N THR A 158 -6.31 -13.11 -21.43
CA THR A 158 -7.50 -13.44 -20.64
C THR A 158 -7.17 -13.94 -19.22
N ASN A 159 -5.89 -14.22 -18.93
CA ASN A 159 -5.48 -14.73 -17.62
C ASN A 159 -5.29 -13.60 -16.60
N LEU A 160 -6.24 -13.49 -15.67
CA LEU A 160 -6.26 -12.46 -14.61
C LEU A 160 -5.04 -12.50 -13.68
N LEU A 161 -4.53 -13.68 -13.36
CA LEU A 161 -3.36 -13.82 -12.49
C LEU A 161 -2.09 -13.32 -13.21
N LEU A 162 -1.93 -13.69 -14.48
CA LEU A 162 -0.79 -13.28 -15.28
C LEU A 162 -0.81 -11.76 -15.53
N SER A 163 -1.98 -11.18 -15.82
CA SER A 163 -2.12 -9.73 -15.98
C SER A 163 -1.81 -8.97 -14.68
N THR A 164 -2.28 -9.47 -13.54
CA THR A 164 -1.99 -8.86 -12.24
C THR A 164 -0.50 -8.91 -11.93
N LEU A 165 0.16 -10.05 -12.11
CA LEU A 165 1.60 -10.20 -11.86
C LEU A 165 2.43 -9.26 -12.76
N ILE A 166 2.08 -9.18 -14.05
CA ILE A 166 2.81 -8.34 -15.01
C ILE A 166 2.61 -6.86 -14.71
N LEU A 167 1.40 -6.41 -14.40
CA LEU A 167 1.10 -5.00 -14.19
C LEU A 167 1.52 -4.48 -12.80
N THR A 168 1.57 -5.34 -11.78
CA THR A 168 1.91 -4.92 -10.41
C THR A 168 3.38 -5.20 -10.06
N ILE A 169 3.85 -6.43 -10.28
CA ILE A 169 5.20 -6.86 -9.87
C ILE A 169 6.23 -6.52 -10.95
N GLY A 170 5.87 -6.70 -12.23
CA GLY A 170 6.75 -6.44 -13.36
C GLY A 170 7.44 -5.07 -13.31
N PRO A 171 6.69 -3.96 -13.15
CA PRO A 171 7.26 -2.62 -13.04
C PRO A 171 8.24 -2.45 -11.89
N GLN A 172 7.95 -3.04 -10.73
CA GLN A 172 8.81 -2.94 -9.55
C GLN A 172 10.13 -3.65 -9.78
N ILE A 173 10.11 -4.85 -10.37
CA ILE A 173 11.32 -5.59 -10.71
C ILE A 173 12.16 -4.78 -11.71
N ILE A 174 11.56 -4.28 -12.79
CA ILE A 174 12.26 -3.48 -13.81
C ILE A 174 12.89 -2.24 -13.18
N PHE A 175 12.15 -1.53 -12.34
CA PHE A 175 12.64 -0.34 -11.65
C PHE A 175 13.82 -0.65 -10.73
N VAL A 176 13.73 -1.71 -9.91
CA VAL A 176 14.81 -2.13 -9.01
C VAL A 176 16.06 -2.55 -9.77
N LEU A 177 15.91 -3.32 -10.86
CA LEU A 177 17.02 -3.72 -11.71
C LEU A 177 17.67 -2.49 -12.38
N TYR A 178 16.86 -1.60 -12.94
CA TYR A 178 17.34 -0.36 -13.54
C TYR A 178 18.12 0.50 -12.52
N ALA A 179 17.52 0.73 -11.34
CA ALA A 179 18.12 1.54 -10.29
C ALA A 179 19.45 0.95 -9.80
N SER A 180 19.51 -0.36 -9.61
CA SER A 180 20.68 -1.04 -9.02
C SER A 180 21.82 -1.25 -9.99
N TYR A 181 21.53 -1.59 -11.24
CA TYR A 181 22.55 -2.01 -12.21
C TYR A 181 22.91 -0.93 -13.23
N ILE A 182 22.05 0.08 -13.42
CA ILE A 182 22.27 1.15 -14.40
C ILE A 182 22.39 2.50 -13.68
N ALA A 183 21.33 2.97 -13.04
CA ALA A 183 21.29 4.32 -12.49
C ALA A 183 22.28 4.52 -11.33
N GLY A 184 22.39 3.57 -10.42
CA GLY A 184 23.29 3.64 -9.26
C GLY A 184 24.76 3.80 -9.65
N PRO A 185 25.35 2.85 -10.42
CA PRO A 185 26.75 2.94 -10.86
C PRO A 185 27.05 4.19 -11.71
N LEU A 186 26.14 4.54 -12.63
CA LEU A 186 26.29 5.75 -13.46
C LEU A 186 26.21 7.02 -12.61
N GLY A 187 25.25 7.08 -11.69
CA GLY A 187 25.08 8.21 -10.77
C GLY A 187 26.31 8.41 -9.91
N LEU A 188 26.85 7.35 -9.31
CA LEU A 188 28.05 7.41 -8.50
C LEU A 188 29.28 7.89 -9.28
N THR A 189 29.47 7.39 -10.51
CA THR A 189 30.53 7.84 -11.42
C THR A 189 30.37 9.31 -11.79
N TRP A 190 29.15 9.71 -12.15
CA TRP A 190 28.81 11.09 -12.51
C TRP A 190 29.04 12.05 -11.34
N PHE A 191 28.61 11.68 -10.12
CA PHE A 191 28.87 12.46 -8.91
C PHE A 191 30.37 12.63 -8.64
N TYR A 192 31.16 11.58 -8.84
CA TYR A 192 32.62 11.67 -8.68
C TYR A 192 33.27 12.58 -9.70
N ILE A 193 32.87 12.52 -10.98
CA ILE A 193 33.37 13.42 -12.02
C ILE A 193 33.05 14.88 -11.67
N LEU A 194 31.81 15.16 -11.26
CA LEU A 194 31.39 16.49 -10.85
C LEU A 194 32.19 16.99 -9.64
N TYR A 195 32.39 16.13 -8.64
CA TYR A 195 33.27 16.41 -7.51
C TYR A 195 34.70 16.73 -7.96
N ARG A 196 35.29 15.90 -8.83
CA ARG A 196 36.68 16.03 -9.29
C ARG A 196 36.89 17.37 -10.00
N GLU A 197 35.95 17.78 -10.86
CA GLU A 197 36.00 19.08 -11.53
C GLU A 197 36.00 20.26 -10.54
N LEU A 198 35.20 20.17 -9.47
CA LEU A 198 35.16 21.22 -8.43
C LEU A 198 36.42 21.19 -7.57
N ALA A 199 36.90 20.00 -7.19
CA ALA A 199 38.09 19.83 -6.38
C ALA A 199 39.36 20.32 -7.09
N GLN A 200 39.44 20.18 -8.42
CA GLN A 200 40.52 20.73 -9.24
C GLN A 200 40.53 22.28 -9.24
N LYS A 201 39.35 22.91 -9.18
CA LYS A 201 39.23 24.37 -9.12
C LYS A 201 39.46 24.94 -7.72
N LEU A 202 39.33 24.12 -6.68
CA LEU A 202 39.42 24.54 -5.28
C LEU A 202 40.19 23.50 -4.45
N PRO A 203 41.54 23.49 -4.52
CA PRO A 203 42.35 22.45 -3.88
C PRO A 203 42.18 22.41 -2.35
N ALA A 204 42.41 21.24 -1.77
CA ALA A 204 42.10 20.96 -0.37
C ALA A 204 42.98 21.70 0.65
N GLN A 205 44.16 22.17 0.24
CA GLN A 205 45.09 22.92 1.09
C GLN A 205 44.57 24.29 1.49
N ASP A 206 43.70 24.90 0.68
CA ASP A 206 43.15 26.23 0.93
C ASP A 206 41.96 26.24 1.91
N TYR A 207 41.67 25.09 2.54
CA TYR A 207 40.49 24.93 3.36
C TYR A 207 40.76 24.74 4.85
N LEU A 208 40.41 25.78 5.61
CA LEU A 208 40.14 25.69 7.04
C LEU A 208 38.66 26.02 7.27
N PRO A 209 37.84 25.07 7.74
CA PRO A 209 36.45 25.36 8.09
C PRO A 209 36.41 26.46 9.14
N SER A 210 35.69 27.55 8.87
CA SER A 210 35.41 28.52 9.93
C SER A 210 34.55 27.84 11.00
N ALA A 211 34.89 28.05 12.28
CA ALA A 211 34.16 27.48 13.41
C ALA A 211 32.65 27.79 13.33
N GLN A 212 32.30 28.96 12.79
CA GLN A 212 30.92 29.37 12.54
C GLN A 212 30.14 28.41 11.62
N LYS A 213 30.72 27.99 10.49
CA LYS A 213 30.03 27.05 9.58
C LYS A 213 29.81 25.69 10.22
N ARG A 214 30.81 25.21 10.97
CA ARG A 214 30.69 23.97 11.73
C ARG A 214 29.54 24.02 12.72
N ASN A 215 29.41 25.14 13.44
CA ASN A 215 28.34 25.34 14.41
C ASN A 215 26.96 25.44 13.74
N ILE A 216 26.86 26.02 12.55
CA ILE A 216 25.60 26.05 11.79
C ILE A 216 25.16 24.63 11.42
N TYR A 217 26.05 23.79 10.89
CA TYR A 217 25.69 22.40 10.59
C TYR A 217 25.35 21.62 11.85
N LEU A 218 26.07 21.83 12.95
CA LEU A 218 25.75 21.18 14.22
C LEU A 218 24.35 21.60 14.72
N LEU A 219 24.02 22.89 14.68
CA LEU A 219 22.70 23.40 15.06
C LEU A 219 21.60 22.77 14.20
N LEU A 220 21.77 22.74 12.88
CA LEU A 220 20.82 22.13 11.96
C LEU A 220 20.67 20.62 12.20
N ALA A 221 21.78 19.90 12.47
CA ALA A 221 21.72 18.48 12.80
C ALA A 221 20.93 18.22 14.09
N VAL A 222 21.14 19.03 15.13
CA VAL A 222 20.39 18.93 16.40
C VAL A 222 18.91 19.22 16.16
N LEU A 223 18.59 20.31 15.45
CA LEU A 223 17.21 20.65 15.11
C LEU A 223 16.51 19.54 14.32
N GLY A 224 17.19 18.95 13.32
CA GLY A 224 16.65 17.85 12.55
C GLY A 224 16.42 16.60 13.39
N GLY A 225 17.38 16.23 14.24
CA GLY A 225 17.24 15.13 15.18
C GLY A 225 16.05 15.33 16.14
N THR A 226 15.89 16.53 16.70
CA THR A 226 14.75 16.88 17.55
C THR A 226 13.44 16.79 16.76
N ALA A 227 13.38 17.35 15.54
CA ALA A 227 12.19 17.29 14.70
C ALA A 227 11.80 15.84 14.36
N THR A 228 12.76 14.97 14.05
CA THR A 228 12.50 13.54 13.81
C THR A 228 11.91 12.84 15.03
N VAL A 229 12.47 13.08 16.22
CA VAL A 229 11.94 12.48 17.47
C VAL A 229 10.52 12.99 17.76
N LEU A 230 10.26 14.28 17.58
CA LEU A 230 8.92 14.86 17.77
C LEU A 230 7.91 14.31 16.75
N LEU A 231 8.28 14.18 15.49
CA LEU A 231 7.42 13.60 14.45
C LEU A 231 7.14 12.12 14.72
N MET A 232 8.13 11.36 15.17
CA MET A 232 7.95 9.96 15.54
C MET A 232 7.07 9.82 16.79
N GLY A 233 7.26 10.68 17.80
CA GLY A 233 6.39 10.73 18.97
C GLY A 233 4.94 11.12 18.62
N TYR A 234 4.77 12.11 17.73
CA TYR A 234 3.46 12.49 17.19
C TYR A 234 2.82 11.31 16.44
N ALA A 235 3.56 10.66 15.54
CA ALA A 235 3.06 9.50 14.79
C ALA A 235 2.66 8.34 15.72
N LEU A 236 3.39 8.09 16.80
CA LEU A 236 3.04 7.06 17.77
C LEU A 236 1.84 7.43 18.65
N PHE A 237 1.70 8.71 19.01
CA PHE A 237 0.60 9.17 19.87
C PHE A 237 -0.73 9.35 19.12
N PHE A 238 -0.66 9.81 17.87
CA PHE A 238 -1.81 10.06 17.01
C PHE A 238 -2.01 8.99 15.94
N ALA A 239 -1.19 7.93 15.93
CA ALA A 239 -1.53 6.74 15.15
C ALA A 239 -2.94 6.32 15.60
N PRO A 240 -3.91 6.19 14.68
CA PRO A 240 -5.19 5.62 15.05
C PRO A 240 -4.88 4.30 15.77
N PRO A 241 -5.53 4.01 16.91
CA PRO A 241 -5.35 2.71 17.54
C PRO A 241 -5.55 1.67 16.44
N PRO A 242 -4.73 0.61 16.39
CA PRO A 242 -4.95 -0.45 15.42
C PRO A 242 -6.43 -0.75 15.51
N THR A 243 -7.16 -0.57 14.41
CA THR A 243 -8.56 -0.92 14.35
C THR A 243 -8.57 -2.34 14.83
N LEU A 244 -9.07 -2.56 16.05
CA LEU A 244 -9.43 -3.88 16.50
C LEU A 244 -10.45 -4.23 15.45
N GLU A 245 -10.01 -4.98 14.44
CA GLU A 245 -10.86 -5.78 13.60
C GLU A 245 -11.70 -6.47 14.66
N GLN A 246 -12.93 -5.98 14.84
CA GLN A 246 -13.86 -6.61 15.74
C GLN A 246 -13.85 -8.01 15.18
N GLU A 247 -13.21 -8.95 15.89
CA GLU A 247 -13.43 -10.37 15.68
C GLU A 247 -14.93 -10.40 15.61
N GLY A 248 -15.44 -10.54 14.38
CA GLY A 248 -16.85 -10.54 14.14
C GLY A 248 -17.28 -11.65 15.05
N ILE A 249 -17.99 -11.28 16.12
CA ILE A 249 -18.71 -12.24 16.92
C ILE A 249 -19.52 -12.96 15.87
N ASP A 250 -19.04 -14.12 15.46
CA ASP A 250 -19.70 -14.92 14.47
C ASP A 250 -21.07 -15.16 15.11
N PRO A 251 -22.16 -14.59 14.57
CA PRO A 251 -23.44 -14.62 15.26
C PRO A 251 -23.91 -16.06 15.53
N GLY A 252 -23.26 -17.05 14.89
CA GLY A 252 -23.48 -18.48 15.11
C GLY A 252 -22.77 -19.13 16.31
N THR A 253 -21.84 -18.46 17.03
CA THR A 253 -21.06 -19.13 18.11
C THR A 253 -21.57 -18.91 19.53
N PHE A 254 -22.65 -18.14 19.73
CA PHE A 254 -23.24 -17.90 21.06
C PHE A 254 -24.30 -18.92 21.50
N ILE A 255 -24.53 -19.99 20.74
CA ILE A 255 -25.44 -21.07 21.15
C ILE A 255 -24.69 -22.39 21.04
N ASN A 256 -23.98 -22.82 22.08
CA ASN A 256 -23.83 -24.26 22.40
C ASN A 256 -23.12 -24.59 23.74
N ASP A 257 -22.42 -23.66 24.40
CA ASP A 257 -21.58 -24.05 25.55
C ASP A 257 -22.15 -23.76 26.94
N LYS A 258 -23.45 -23.50 27.05
CA LYS A 258 -24.18 -23.83 28.28
C LYS A 258 -25.22 -24.87 27.94
N PRO A 259 -25.28 -26.02 28.64
CA PRO A 259 -26.50 -26.80 28.68
C PRO A 259 -27.55 -25.90 29.36
N VAL A 260 -28.26 -25.13 28.53
CA VAL A 260 -29.58 -24.63 28.89
C VAL A 260 -30.32 -25.87 29.31
N ALA A 261 -30.74 -25.91 30.58
CA ALA A 261 -31.61 -26.95 31.08
C ALA A 261 -32.67 -27.19 30.01
N THR A 262 -32.64 -28.38 29.45
CA THR A 262 -33.42 -28.75 28.29
C THR A 262 -34.86 -28.34 28.53
N MET A 263 -35.38 -27.46 27.67
CA MET A 263 -36.83 -27.30 27.47
C MET A 263 -37.38 -28.55 26.74
N ASP A 264 -36.97 -29.74 27.16
CA ASP A 264 -37.43 -31.04 26.64
C ASP A 264 -38.86 -31.38 27.12
N GLU A 265 -39.54 -30.49 27.85
CA GLU A 265 -40.93 -30.69 28.28
C GLU A 265 -41.94 -29.72 27.67
N MET A 266 -41.54 -28.88 26.72
CA MET A 266 -42.49 -28.29 25.77
C MET A 266 -42.07 -28.72 24.38
N GLY A 267 -42.76 -29.75 23.86
CA GLY A 267 -42.54 -30.31 22.53
C GLY A 267 -42.69 -29.26 21.42
N ILE A 268 -41.62 -28.49 21.19
CA ILE A 268 -41.41 -27.81 19.93
C ILE A 268 -41.03 -28.92 18.96
N VAL A 269 -42.04 -29.35 18.22
CA VAL A 269 -41.89 -30.10 16.99
C VAL A 269 -40.78 -29.42 16.20
N ASP A 270 -39.71 -30.16 15.91
CA ASP A 270 -38.76 -29.82 14.87
C ASP A 270 -39.56 -29.66 13.58
N ILE A 271 -40.01 -28.43 13.33
CA ILE A 271 -40.73 -28.06 12.12
C ILE A 271 -39.65 -28.06 11.05
N GLY A 272 -39.31 -29.25 10.55
CA GLY A 272 -38.31 -29.41 9.50
C GLY A 272 -38.59 -28.38 8.42
N GLU A 273 -37.53 -27.74 7.91
CA GLU A 273 -37.65 -26.57 7.04
C GLU A 273 -38.66 -26.82 5.91
N THR A 274 -39.85 -26.26 6.10
CA THR A 274 -40.91 -26.30 5.12
C THR A 274 -40.62 -25.25 4.05
N PRO A 275 -41.09 -25.42 2.80
CA PRO A 275 -41.03 -24.38 1.78
C PRO A 275 -41.51 -23.02 2.30
N GLN A 276 -42.59 -23.00 3.09
CA GLN A 276 -43.14 -21.78 3.68
C GLN A 276 -42.15 -21.11 4.64
N THR A 277 -41.47 -21.87 5.50
CA THR A 277 -40.46 -21.29 6.42
C THR A 277 -39.24 -20.73 5.68
N ARG A 278 -38.83 -21.34 4.57
CA ARG A 278 -37.73 -20.81 3.73
C ARG A 278 -38.17 -19.54 2.98
N ASP A 279 -39.39 -19.50 2.47
CA ASP A 279 -39.94 -18.32 1.80
C ASP A 279 -40.09 -17.13 2.76
N LEU A 280 -40.55 -17.36 4.00
CA LEU A 280 -40.57 -16.34 5.06
C LEU A 280 -39.16 -15.83 5.39
N LYS A 281 -38.16 -16.71 5.39
CA LYS A 281 -36.76 -16.34 5.60
C LYS A 281 -36.25 -15.46 4.46
N ARG A 282 -36.52 -15.82 3.20
CA ARG A 282 -36.17 -15.01 2.01
C ARG A 282 -36.78 -13.62 2.07
N GLU A 283 -38.05 -13.52 2.46
CA GLU A 283 -38.72 -12.22 2.62
C GLU A 283 -38.05 -11.36 3.70
N SER A 284 -37.72 -11.96 4.85
CA SER A 284 -37.00 -11.28 5.93
C SER A 284 -35.60 -10.81 5.51
N ASP A 285 -34.89 -11.62 4.72
CA ASP A 285 -33.56 -11.29 4.21
C ASP A 285 -33.61 -10.15 3.21
N LEU A 286 -34.61 -10.14 2.31
CA LEU A 286 -34.83 -9.04 1.38
C LEU A 286 -35.15 -7.71 2.09
N LYS A 287 -35.94 -7.74 3.17
CA LYS A 287 -36.20 -6.54 4.00
C LYS A 287 -34.92 -6.02 4.68
N SER A 288 -34.05 -6.93 5.11
CA SER A 288 -32.76 -6.57 5.71
C SER A 288 -31.81 -5.93 4.68
N LEU A 289 -31.77 -6.48 3.46
CA LEU A 289 -31.01 -5.92 2.34
C LEU A 289 -31.55 -4.55 1.91
N GLN A 290 -32.87 -4.39 1.84
CA GLN A 290 -33.52 -3.11 1.58
C GLN A 290 -33.06 -2.06 2.59
N LEU A 291 -33.14 -2.34 3.90
CA LEU A 291 -32.70 -1.40 4.93
C LEU A 291 -31.22 -1.00 4.76
N ALA A 292 -30.34 -1.95 4.44
CA ALA A 292 -28.93 -1.68 4.21
C ALA A 292 -28.69 -0.77 2.99
N LEU A 293 -29.45 -0.99 1.90
CA LEU A 293 -29.41 -0.14 0.71
C LEU A 293 -29.89 1.28 1.00
N GLU A 294 -30.96 1.45 1.77
CA GLU A 294 -31.45 2.78 2.17
C GLU A 294 -30.41 3.53 3.03
N LEU A 295 -29.75 2.83 3.95
CA LEU A 295 -28.66 3.39 4.76
C LEU A 295 -27.45 3.80 3.90
N TYR A 296 -27.09 2.96 2.93
CA TYR A 296 -26.01 3.25 1.98
C TYR A 296 -26.34 4.50 1.15
N HIS A 297 -27.55 4.56 0.58
CA HIS A 297 -28.02 5.71 -0.19
C HIS A 297 -28.04 6.99 0.64
N SER A 298 -28.48 6.92 1.91
CA SER A 298 -28.44 8.07 2.83
C SER A 298 -27.03 8.61 3.06
N ARG A 299 -25.97 7.78 2.91
CA ARG A 299 -24.57 8.18 3.11
C ARG A 299 -23.91 8.71 1.84
N TYR A 300 -24.17 8.08 0.70
CA TYR A 300 -23.47 8.36 -0.57
C TYR A 300 -24.32 9.10 -1.61
N GLY A 301 -25.61 9.27 -1.35
CA GLY A 301 -26.56 9.91 -2.26
C GLY A 301 -26.92 9.09 -3.50
N ASN A 302 -26.47 7.84 -3.60
CA ASN A 302 -26.77 6.89 -4.69
C ASN A 302 -26.71 5.45 -4.15
N TYR A 303 -27.42 4.53 -4.79
CA TYR A 303 -27.32 3.09 -4.55
C TYR A 303 -26.10 2.48 -5.29
N PRO A 304 -25.58 1.33 -4.85
CA PRO A 304 -24.54 0.60 -5.59
C PRO A 304 -25.02 0.23 -7.01
N VAL A 305 -24.34 0.69 -8.06
CA VAL A 305 -24.78 0.48 -9.44
C VAL A 305 -24.58 -0.98 -9.87
N ALA A 306 -25.64 -1.59 -10.40
CA ALA A 306 -25.64 -2.89 -11.04
C ALA A 306 -26.62 -2.86 -12.23
N LEU A 307 -26.11 -2.54 -13.43
CA LEU A 307 -26.93 -2.33 -14.64
C LEU A 307 -27.59 -3.60 -15.20
N GLN A 308 -27.28 -4.76 -14.62
CA GLN A 308 -27.88 -6.04 -14.93
C GLN A 308 -28.16 -6.75 -13.61
N LEU A 309 -29.15 -7.65 -13.62
CA LEU A 309 -29.48 -8.46 -12.46
C LEU A 309 -28.27 -9.31 -12.05
N THR A 310 -27.65 -8.95 -10.93
CA THR A 310 -26.52 -9.66 -10.33
C THR A 310 -27.01 -10.60 -9.24
N ARG A 311 -26.35 -11.76 -9.11
CA ARG A 311 -26.63 -12.70 -8.01
C ARG A 311 -25.93 -12.23 -6.75
N SER A 312 -26.57 -12.37 -5.60
CA SER A 312 -25.96 -12.22 -4.29
C SER A 312 -24.96 -13.34 -4.09
N THR A 313 -23.71 -13.09 -4.43
CA THR A 313 -22.61 -13.99 -4.06
C THR A 313 -21.98 -13.49 -2.77
N SER A 314 -21.35 -14.38 -2.01
CA SER A 314 -20.49 -14.00 -0.88
C SER A 314 -19.21 -13.28 -1.33
N GLU A 315 -19.05 -13.00 -2.63
CA GLU A 315 -17.87 -12.37 -3.17
C GLU A 315 -17.82 -10.89 -2.80
N PHE A 316 -16.62 -10.47 -2.45
CA PHE A 316 -16.32 -9.14 -1.92
C PHE A 316 -16.51 -8.02 -2.95
N ILE A 317 -16.60 -8.35 -4.24
CA ILE A 317 -16.62 -7.40 -5.38
C ILE A 317 -17.97 -7.45 -6.11
N SER A 318 -19.07 -7.71 -5.39
CA SER A 318 -20.42 -7.50 -5.94
C SER A 318 -20.96 -6.14 -5.50
N ALA A 319 -21.98 -5.62 -6.19
CA ALA A 319 -22.66 -4.38 -5.78
C ALA A 319 -23.25 -4.48 -4.36
N LEU A 320 -23.74 -5.67 -3.98
CA LEU A 320 -24.14 -5.96 -2.59
C LEU A 320 -22.94 -6.11 -1.65
N GLY A 321 -21.80 -6.62 -2.10
CA GLY A 321 -20.57 -6.70 -1.31
C GLY A 321 -20.09 -5.35 -0.78
N LEU A 322 -20.36 -4.25 -1.50
CA LEU A 322 -20.10 -2.90 -1.04
C LEU A 322 -20.85 -2.54 0.25
N LEU A 323 -22.05 -3.10 0.47
CA LEU A 323 -22.83 -2.88 1.69
C LEU A 323 -22.11 -3.43 2.92
N ARG A 324 -21.44 -4.58 2.76
CA ARG A 324 -20.62 -5.21 3.81
C ARG A 324 -19.34 -4.40 4.06
N ILE A 325 -18.66 -3.96 3.00
CA ILE A 325 -17.44 -3.13 3.10
C ILE A 325 -17.74 -1.81 3.82
N ASP A 326 -18.90 -1.21 3.55
CA ASP A 326 -19.34 0.03 4.19
C ASP A 326 -19.87 -0.17 5.62
N GLY A 327 -20.08 -1.42 6.04
CA GLY A 327 -20.62 -1.77 7.35
C GLY A 327 -22.11 -1.46 7.52
N THR A 328 -22.87 -1.34 6.42
CA THR A 328 -24.35 -1.17 6.47
C THR A 328 -25.08 -2.47 6.77
N ILE A 329 -24.44 -3.61 6.52
CA ILE A 329 -24.89 -4.95 6.88
C ILE A 329 -23.70 -5.81 7.30
N GLY A 330 -23.86 -6.64 8.33
CA GLY A 330 -22.76 -7.49 8.84
C GLY A 330 -22.36 -8.62 7.89
N ALA A 331 -23.35 -9.22 7.22
CA ALA A 331 -23.15 -10.25 6.21
C ALA A 331 -24.26 -10.20 5.16
N ILE A 332 -23.93 -10.57 3.92
CA ILE A 332 -24.94 -10.75 2.88
C ILE A 332 -25.66 -12.08 3.16
N PRO A 333 -27.01 -12.08 3.30
CA PRO A 333 -27.75 -13.31 3.51
C PRO A 333 -27.51 -14.31 2.36
N LEU A 334 -27.39 -15.59 2.72
CA LEU A 334 -27.39 -16.69 1.76
C LEU A 334 -28.79 -17.27 1.68
N ASP A 335 -29.20 -17.73 0.49
CA ASP A 335 -30.49 -18.41 0.35
C ASP A 335 -30.48 -19.68 1.23
N PRO A 336 -31.60 -20.01 1.92
CA PRO A 336 -31.71 -21.25 2.69
C PRO A 336 -31.44 -22.52 1.87
N LYS A 337 -31.61 -22.48 0.55
CA LYS A 337 -31.16 -23.54 -0.36
C LYS A 337 -29.78 -23.22 -0.93
N SER A 338 -28.88 -24.19 -0.81
CA SER A 338 -27.52 -24.11 -1.36
C SER A 338 -27.41 -24.46 -2.86
N ASP A 339 -28.53 -24.72 -3.53
CA ASP A 339 -28.54 -25.09 -4.95
C ASP A 339 -28.25 -23.85 -5.83
N GLU A 340 -27.53 -24.04 -6.94
CA GLU A 340 -27.05 -22.94 -7.82
C GLU A 340 -28.16 -22.05 -8.42
N ASP A 341 -29.40 -22.50 -8.37
CA ASP A 341 -30.58 -21.81 -8.88
C ASP A 341 -31.28 -20.90 -7.86
N TRP A 342 -30.84 -20.89 -6.60
CA TRP A 342 -31.44 -20.10 -5.52
C TRP A 342 -30.48 -19.00 -5.06
N TYR A 343 -30.86 -17.75 -5.30
CA TYR A 343 -30.07 -16.58 -4.97
C TYR A 343 -30.95 -15.34 -4.79
N TYR A 344 -30.43 -14.33 -4.11
CA TYR A 344 -31.02 -12.99 -4.12
C TYR A 344 -30.51 -12.21 -5.33
N GLY A 345 -31.41 -11.65 -6.14
CA GLY A 345 -31.06 -10.80 -7.26
C GLY A 345 -30.99 -9.33 -6.86
N TYR A 346 -30.04 -8.59 -7.42
CA TYR A 346 -29.92 -7.14 -7.25
C TYR A 346 -29.59 -6.44 -8.56
N GLU A 347 -30.30 -5.34 -8.81
CA GLU A 347 -30.10 -4.45 -9.96
C GLU A 347 -30.35 -3.01 -9.51
N SER A 348 -29.56 -2.05 -10.01
CA SER A 348 -29.70 -0.64 -9.70
C SER A 348 -29.00 0.24 -10.73
N ASP A 349 -29.63 1.36 -11.06
CA ASP A 349 -29.05 2.43 -11.89
C ASP A 349 -28.37 3.53 -11.05
N GLY A 350 -28.31 3.34 -9.72
CA GLY A 350 -27.80 4.30 -8.75
C GLY A 350 -28.88 5.20 -8.14
N GLN A 351 -30.07 5.32 -8.75
CA GLN A 351 -31.20 6.12 -8.26
C GLN A 351 -32.34 5.25 -7.75
N GLN A 352 -32.60 4.13 -8.41
CA GLN A 352 -33.57 3.12 -8.00
C GLN A 352 -32.86 1.77 -7.89
N TYR A 353 -33.45 0.86 -7.11
CA TYR A 353 -33.00 -0.53 -7.08
C TYR A 353 -34.17 -1.49 -7.14
N ARG A 354 -33.85 -2.73 -7.53
CA ARG A 354 -34.72 -3.88 -7.49
C ARG A 354 -33.98 -5.03 -6.80
N LEU A 355 -34.60 -5.56 -5.76
CA LEU A 355 -34.20 -6.80 -5.09
C LEU A 355 -35.19 -7.91 -5.46
N THR A 356 -34.69 -9.11 -5.73
CA THR A 356 -35.53 -10.27 -6.05
C THR A 356 -35.13 -11.52 -5.28
N ALA A 357 -36.09 -12.40 -4.99
CA ALA A 357 -35.84 -13.77 -4.57
C ALA A 357 -36.84 -14.70 -5.25
N ARG A 358 -36.41 -15.94 -5.50
CA ARG A 358 -37.29 -17.02 -5.95
C ARG A 358 -38.04 -17.59 -4.75
N LEU A 359 -39.36 -17.77 -4.84
CA LEU A 359 -40.16 -18.47 -3.82
C LEU A 359 -40.46 -19.91 -4.25
N GLU A 360 -40.61 -20.80 -3.27
CA GLU A 360 -40.92 -22.22 -3.49
C GLU A 360 -42.41 -22.49 -3.64
N GLU A 361 -43.24 -21.75 -2.91
CA GLU A 361 -44.68 -21.90 -2.99
C GLU A 361 -45.37 -20.63 -3.50
N PRO A 362 -46.33 -20.74 -4.44
CA PRO A 362 -47.11 -19.60 -4.94
C PRO A 362 -48.19 -19.14 -3.94
N TYR A 363 -47.95 -19.27 -2.64
CA TYR A 363 -48.98 -19.22 -1.59
C TYR A 363 -49.32 -17.81 -1.10
N ASP A 364 -49.31 -16.79 -1.96
CA ASP A 364 -50.21 -15.64 -1.81
C ASP A 364 -50.38 -14.87 -3.12
N ARG A 365 -51.62 -14.50 -3.45
CA ARG A 365 -52.03 -13.86 -4.71
C ARG A 365 -51.57 -12.40 -4.84
N SER A 366 -50.78 -11.91 -3.90
CA SER A 366 -50.20 -10.56 -3.91
C SER A 366 -48.84 -10.49 -4.60
N VAL A 367 -48.20 -11.63 -4.89
CA VAL A 367 -46.93 -11.71 -5.61
C VAL A 367 -47.19 -11.78 -7.11
N GLN A 368 -46.75 -10.77 -7.86
CA GLN A 368 -46.76 -10.81 -9.33
C GLN A 368 -45.74 -11.85 -9.81
N CYS A 369 -46.19 -13.06 -10.12
CA CYS A 369 -45.33 -14.05 -10.77
C CYS A 369 -45.10 -13.61 -12.23
N ASP A 370 -43.86 -13.63 -12.69
CA ASP A 370 -43.49 -13.23 -14.05
C ASP A 370 -44.04 -14.26 -15.05
N PRO A 371 -44.98 -13.88 -15.94
CA PRO A 371 -45.59 -14.83 -16.87
C PRO A 371 -44.61 -15.36 -17.92
N ALA A 372 -43.46 -14.73 -18.13
CA ALA A 372 -42.44 -15.18 -19.09
C ALA A 372 -41.62 -16.37 -18.59
N VAL A 373 -41.70 -16.69 -17.29
CA VAL A 373 -40.93 -17.78 -16.66
C VAL A 373 -41.90 -18.73 -15.94
N VAL A 374 -42.33 -19.76 -16.66
CA VAL A 374 -43.29 -20.76 -16.17
C VAL A 374 -42.77 -21.39 -14.86
N ASP A 375 -43.61 -21.41 -13.82
CA ASP A 375 -43.40 -22.01 -12.50
C ASP A 375 -42.41 -21.30 -11.54
N ILE A 376 -42.13 -20.00 -11.73
CA ILE A 376 -41.28 -19.23 -10.81
C ILE A 376 -42.03 -17.98 -10.31
N CYS A 377 -42.36 -17.94 -9.02
CA CYS A 377 -42.82 -16.71 -8.37
C CYS A 377 -41.62 -15.93 -7.82
N ILE A 378 -41.46 -14.71 -8.31
CA ILE A 378 -40.39 -13.81 -7.92
C ILE A 378 -40.98 -12.80 -6.94
N PHE A 379 -40.49 -12.80 -5.71
CA PHE A 379 -40.77 -11.72 -4.79
C PHE A 379 -39.81 -10.58 -5.08
N ALA A 380 -40.35 -9.39 -5.38
CA ALA A 380 -39.56 -8.21 -5.72
C ALA A 380 -39.82 -7.07 -4.75
N VAL A 381 -38.75 -6.43 -4.28
CA VAL A 381 -38.79 -5.19 -3.51
C VAL A 381 -38.08 -4.11 -4.31
N ALA A 382 -38.72 -2.96 -4.49
CA ALA A 382 -38.13 -1.81 -5.18
C ALA A 382 -38.16 -0.58 -4.27
N SER A 383 -37.20 0.33 -4.44
CA SER A 383 -37.19 1.62 -3.72
C SER A 383 -38.44 2.43 -4.06
N ALA A 384 -39.17 2.85 -3.03
CA ALA A 384 -40.36 3.69 -3.18
C ALA A 384 -39.98 5.17 -3.37
N PHE A 385 -39.46 5.52 -4.53
CA PHE A 385 -39.44 6.91 -5.00
C PHE A 385 -39.84 6.93 -6.48
N GLY A 386 -41.16 6.95 -6.69
CA GLY A 386 -41.81 7.01 -7.99
C GLY A 386 -42.69 5.81 -8.27
N ILE A 387 -43.85 5.73 -7.61
CA ILE A 387 -44.96 4.93 -8.14
C ILE A 387 -45.46 5.66 -9.39
N SER A 388 -44.83 5.43 -10.54
CA SER A 388 -45.63 5.31 -11.77
C SER A 388 -46.22 3.92 -11.75
N GLU A 389 -47.53 3.81 -12.02
CA GLU A 389 -48.24 2.53 -12.15
C GLU A 389 -47.42 1.46 -12.88
N PRO A 390 -47.56 0.18 -12.49
CA PRO A 390 -46.87 -0.91 -13.16
C PRO A 390 -47.16 -0.85 -14.67
N ALA A 391 -46.09 -0.67 -15.46
CA ALA A 391 -46.18 -0.79 -16.90
C ALA A 391 -46.61 -2.22 -17.21
N VAL A 392 -47.81 -2.36 -17.78
CA VAL A 392 -48.27 -3.58 -18.42
C VAL A 392 -47.25 -3.92 -19.50
N ILE A 393 -46.52 -5.02 -19.31
CA ILE A 393 -45.60 -5.55 -20.31
C ILE A 393 -46.45 -5.94 -21.52
N PRO A 394 -46.23 -5.36 -22.73
CA PRO A 394 -46.93 -5.82 -23.92
C PRO A 394 -46.50 -7.25 -24.26
N GLU A 395 -47.49 -8.09 -24.58
CA GLU A 395 -47.36 -9.50 -24.97
C GLU A 395 -46.34 -9.77 -26.08
#